data_AF-A0A920AUD2-F1
#
_entry.id   AF-A0A920AUD2-F1
#
_cell.length_a   1.000
_cell.length_b   1.000
_cell.length_c   1.000
_cell.angle_alpha   90.00
_cell.angle_beta   90.00
_cell.angle_gamma   90.00
#
_symmetry.space_group_name_H-M   'P 1'
#
loop_
_entity.id
_entity.type
_entity.pdbx_description
1 polymer ?
#
loop_
_entity_poly.entity_id
_entity_poly.type
_entity_poly.pdbx_seq_one_letter_code
_entity_poly.pdbx_strand_id
1 'polypeptide(L)'
;MKVFLLVIFLLLLTKIDFRVTSYSNSSSVDDASYMYHAYTIGHDFDLDYTNQIQITDEYTKLGFYFNGTQYVPKHPIGPGIFAAPFAFVGKLLQMLNTTTNFSENNIAFFIYSLSSIFYFLHLSCLSQKL
;
A
#
# COMPACT_ATOMS: atom_id res chain seq x y z
N MET A 1 -4.97 1.91 29.20
CA MET A 1 -4.46 0.61 28.72
C MET A 1 -5.54 -0.34 28.20
N LYS A 2 -6.60 -0.65 28.96
CA LYS A 2 -7.66 -1.61 28.53
C LYS A 2 -8.39 -1.20 27.24
N VAL A 3 -8.74 0.09 27.10
CA VAL A 3 -9.42 0.61 25.90
C VAL A 3 -8.52 0.59 24.67
N PHE A 4 -7.22 0.90 24.82
CA PHE A 4 -6.26 0.88 23.71
C PHE A 4 -6.06 -0.53 23.13
N LEU A 5 -5.96 -1.55 23.99
CA LEU A 5 -5.88 -2.95 23.57
C LEU A 5 -7.17 -3.42 22.88
N LEU A 6 -8.33 -2.97 23.35
CA LEU A 6 -9.62 -3.24 22.70
C LEU A 6 -9.68 -2.62 21.29
N VAL A 7 -9.18 -1.40 21.12
CA VAL A 7 -9.13 -0.72 19.81
C VAL A 7 -8.20 -1.45 18.84
N ILE A 8 -7.00 -1.87 19.28
CA ILE A 8 -6.09 -2.69 18.46
C ILE A 8 -6.76 -3.99 18.03
N PHE A 9 -7.39 -4.69 18.97
CA PHE A 9 -8.10 -5.93 18.69
C PHE A 9 -9.23 -5.74 17.66
N LEU A 10 -10.04 -4.68 17.80
CA LEU A 10 -11.11 -4.39 16.85
C LEU A 10 -10.58 -4.02 15.46
N LEU A 11 -9.47 -3.30 15.36
CA LEU A 11 -8.86 -2.91 14.08
C LEU A 11 -8.20 -4.08 13.34
N LEU A 12 -7.80 -5.14 14.05
CA LEU A 12 -7.34 -6.39 13.43
C LEU A 12 -8.51 -7.21 12.84
N LEU A 13 -9.73 -6.98 13.32
CA LEU A 13 -10.94 -7.70 12.89
C LEU A 13 -11.70 -6.98 11.76
N THR A 14 -11.37 -5.73 11.43
CA THR A 14 -12.04 -5.01 10.33
C THR A 14 -11.44 -5.38 8.98
N LYS A 15 -12.29 -5.90 8.08
CA LYS A 15 -12.07 -6.08 6.63
C LYS A 15 -10.70 -6.70 6.27
N ILE A 16 -10.45 -7.92 6.75
CA ILE A 16 -9.22 -8.69 6.46
C ILE A 16 -9.08 -8.94 4.95
N ASP A 17 -10.18 -9.15 4.23
CA ASP A 17 -10.21 -9.49 2.80
C ASP A 17 -9.51 -8.43 1.92
N PHE A 18 -9.69 -7.14 2.27
CA PHE A 18 -9.09 -5.99 1.59
C PHE A 18 -7.58 -5.86 1.85
N ARG A 19 -7.01 -6.62 2.79
CA ARG A 19 -5.58 -6.57 3.14
C ARG A 19 -4.76 -7.66 2.48
N VAL A 20 -5.42 -8.65 1.89
CA VAL A 20 -4.77 -9.83 1.31
C VAL A 20 -4.80 -9.78 -0.21
N THR A 21 -5.81 -9.10 -0.77
CA THR A 21 -5.99 -8.92 -2.22
C THR A 21 -5.46 -7.56 -2.67
N SER A 22 -4.33 -7.56 -3.38
CA SER A 22 -3.78 -6.32 -3.95
C SER A 22 -4.60 -5.82 -5.14
N TYR A 23 -4.54 -4.53 -5.40
CA TYR A 23 -5.16 -3.93 -6.59
C TYR A 23 -4.47 -4.42 -7.87
N SER A 24 -5.23 -4.49 -8.97
CA SER A 24 -4.64 -4.75 -10.29
C SER A 24 -3.77 -3.57 -10.73
N ASN A 25 -2.76 -3.83 -11.55
CA ASN A 25 -1.83 -2.83 -12.10
C ASN A 25 -2.48 -1.81 -13.05
N SER A 26 -3.76 -1.99 -13.38
CA SER A 26 -4.56 -1.09 -14.23
C SER A 26 -5.65 -0.37 -13.44
N SER A 27 -5.74 -0.60 -12.12
CA SER A 27 -6.76 0.00 -11.27
C SER A 27 -6.57 1.52 -11.18
N SER A 28 -7.64 2.26 -11.46
CA SER A 28 -7.69 3.72 -11.50
C SER A 28 -8.17 4.36 -10.20
N VAL A 29 -8.41 3.57 -9.16
CA VAL A 29 -8.89 4.07 -7.86
C VAL A 29 -7.77 4.72 -7.06
N ASP A 30 -8.15 5.51 -6.07
CA ASP A 30 -7.24 6.24 -5.18
C ASP A 30 -6.35 5.31 -4.35
N ASP A 31 -6.91 4.26 -3.76
CA ASP A 31 -6.15 3.29 -2.97
C ASP A 31 -5.04 2.60 -3.78
N ALA A 32 -5.32 2.27 -5.05
CA ALA A 32 -4.34 1.69 -5.96
C ALA A 32 -3.23 2.70 -6.29
N SER A 33 -3.59 3.97 -6.49
CA SER A 33 -2.63 5.04 -6.70
C SER A 33 -1.67 5.20 -5.52
N TYR A 34 -2.16 5.13 -4.29
CA TYR A 34 -1.32 5.17 -3.09
C TYR A 34 -0.38 3.95 -2.99
N MET A 35 -0.86 2.77 -3.42
CA MET A 35 -0.04 1.55 -3.50
C MET A 35 1.08 1.71 -4.52
N TYR A 36 0.79 2.23 -5.73
CA TYR A 36 1.81 2.46 -6.76
C TYR A 36 2.92 3.40 -6.26
N HIS A 37 2.54 4.51 -5.63
CA HIS A 37 3.47 5.43 -4.98
C HIS A 37 4.32 4.75 -3.90
N ALA A 38 3.69 3.95 -3.04
CA ALA A 38 4.42 3.23 -1.98
C ALA A 38 5.37 2.17 -2.54
N TYR A 39 5.02 1.54 -3.67
CA TYR A 39 5.80 0.47 -4.27
C TYR A 39 6.98 1.02 -5.07
N THR A 40 6.79 2.03 -5.92
CA THR A 40 7.92 2.65 -6.66
C THR A 40 8.99 3.17 -5.66
N ILE A 41 8.56 3.79 -4.56
CA ILE A 41 9.48 4.28 -3.52
C ILE A 41 10.05 3.14 -2.67
N GLY A 42 9.19 2.28 -2.13
CA GLY A 42 9.56 1.29 -1.12
C GLY A 42 10.15 0.00 -1.68
N HIS A 43 9.78 -0.38 -2.90
CA HIS A 43 10.35 -1.54 -3.56
C HIS A 43 11.56 -1.15 -4.42
N ASP A 44 11.44 -0.08 -5.19
CA ASP A 44 12.37 0.19 -6.29
C ASP A 44 13.26 1.41 -6.04
N PHE A 45 12.94 2.21 -5.02
CA PHE A 45 13.68 3.40 -4.62
C PHE A 45 13.77 4.47 -5.72
N ASP A 46 12.75 4.56 -6.55
CA ASP A 46 12.61 5.55 -7.60
C ASP A 46 11.18 6.14 -7.64
N LEU A 47 10.86 6.84 -8.72
CA LEU A 47 9.51 7.32 -9.06
C LEU A 47 9.18 6.92 -10.52
N ASP A 48 9.68 5.75 -10.92
CA ASP A 48 9.32 5.11 -12.19
C ASP A 48 8.19 4.12 -11.93
N TYR A 49 7.04 4.35 -12.55
CA TYR A 49 5.84 3.55 -12.32
C TYR A 49 5.65 2.46 -13.39
N THR A 50 6.57 2.34 -14.34
CA THR A 50 6.43 1.45 -15.50
C THR A 50 6.29 -0.03 -15.13
N ASN A 51 6.77 -0.42 -13.94
CA ASN A 51 6.64 -1.77 -13.39
C ASN A 51 5.43 -1.95 -12.46
N GLN A 52 4.77 -0.88 -11.99
CA GLN A 52 3.52 -0.95 -11.23
C GLN A 52 2.27 -0.73 -12.08
N ILE A 53 2.35 0.10 -13.13
CA ILE A 53 1.20 0.52 -13.91
C ILE A 53 1.25 -0.14 -15.29
N GLN A 54 0.20 -0.88 -15.62
CA GLN A 54 0.00 -1.48 -16.93
C GLN A 54 -1.30 -0.98 -17.53
N ILE A 55 -1.20 -0.17 -18.59
CA ILE A 55 -2.38 0.30 -19.32
C ILE A 55 -2.79 -0.76 -20.33
N THR A 56 -3.89 -1.45 -20.03
CA THR A 56 -4.41 -2.54 -20.86
C THR A 56 -5.50 -2.08 -21.83
N ASP A 57 -6.11 -0.92 -21.59
CA ASP A 57 -7.27 -0.42 -22.33
C ASP A 57 -7.47 1.09 -22.11
N GLU A 58 -8.33 1.72 -22.92
CA GLU A 58 -8.59 3.16 -22.84
C GLU A 58 -9.34 3.58 -21.56
N TYR A 59 -10.08 2.68 -20.92
CA TYR A 59 -10.83 3.01 -19.71
C TYR A 59 -9.89 3.14 -18.51
N THR A 60 -8.96 2.20 -18.35
CA THR A 60 -7.96 2.23 -17.26
C THR A 60 -7.02 3.43 -17.39
N LYS A 61 -6.72 3.88 -18.62
CA LYS A 61 -5.98 5.12 -18.89
C LYS A 61 -6.57 6.36 -18.21
N LEU A 62 -7.88 6.40 -17.95
CA LEU A 62 -8.53 7.52 -17.27
C LEU A 62 -8.08 7.69 -15.81
N GLY A 63 -7.46 6.70 -15.19
CA GLY A 63 -6.91 6.77 -13.83
C GLY A 63 -5.55 7.46 -13.71
N PHE A 64 -4.90 7.78 -14.84
CA PHE A 64 -3.49 8.15 -14.86
C PHE A 64 -3.27 9.45 -15.66
N TYR A 65 -2.20 10.16 -15.33
CA TYR A 65 -1.66 11.23 -16.18
C TYR A 65 -0.50 10.71 -17.02
N PHE A 66 -0.37 11.20 -18.25
CA PHE A 66 0.79 10.94 -19.07
C PHE A 66 1.71 12.17 -19.02
N ASN A 67 2.94 11.99 -18.53
CA ASN A 67 3.90 13.09 -18.37
C ASN A 67 4.81 13.30 -19.59
N GLY A 68 4.55 12.60 -20.70
CA GLY A 68 5.37 12.61 -21.91
C GLY A 68 6.23 11.35 -22.09
N THR A 69 6.55 10.64 -21.01
CA THR A 69 7.37 9.41 -21.07
C THR A 69 6.65 8.20 -20.48
N GLN A 70 5.94 8.38 -19.36
CA GLN A 70 5.26 7.31 -18.64
C GLN A 70 3.91 7.75 -18.09
N TYR A 71 3.10 6.77 -17.69
CA TYR A 71 1.88 7.00 -16.94
C TYR A 71 2.20 7.12 -15.45
N VAL A 72 1.59 8.10 -14.79
CA VAL A 72 1.73 8.35 -13.36
C VAL A 72 0.36 8.39 -12.68
N PRO A 73 0.24 8.00 -11.40
CA PRO A 73 -1.04 8.05 -10.69
C PRO A 73 -1.59 9.48 -10.60
N LYS A 74 -2.92 9.65 -10.72
CA LYS A 74 -3.56 10.96 -10.57
C LYS A 74 -3.62 11.45 -9.12
N HIS A 75 -3.70 10.52 -8.18
CA HIS A 75 -3.85 10.84 -6.76
C HIS A 75 -2.49 11.21 -6.14
N PRO A 76 -2.50 12.04 -5.08
CA PRO A 76 -1.29 12.60 -4.51
C PRO A 76 -0.35 11.55 -3.91
N ILE A 77 0.95 11.84 -3.95
CA ILE A 77 2.02 10.94 -3.49
C ILE A 77 2.11 10.82 -1.96
N GLY A 78 1.57 11.79 -1.21
CA GLY A 78 1.72 11.90 0.24
C GLY A 78 1.45 10.60 1.01
N PRO A 79 0.27 9.96 0.86
CA PRO A 79 -0.01 8.67 1.49
C PRO A 79 0.98 7.57 1.12
N GLY A 80 1.43 7.56 -0.13
CA GLY A 80 2.44 6.61 -0.62
C GLY A 80 3.79 6.77 0.09
N ILE A 81 4.25 8.00 0.34
CA ILE A 81 5.50 8.26 1.08
C ILE A 81 5.43 7.69 2.50
N PHE A 82 4.30 7.89 3.19
CA PHE A 82 4.11 7.35 4.54
C PHE A 82 4.01 5.82 4.54
N ALA A 83 3.46 5.23 3.48
CA ALA A 83 3.34 3.78 3.38
C ALA A 83 4.59 3.09 2.79
N ALA A 84 5.50 3.82 2.15
CA ALA A 84 6.70 3.25 1.50
C ALA A 84 7.62 2.46 2.44
N PRO A 85 7.87 2.86 3.71
CA PRO A 85 8.64 2.03 4.64
C PRO A 85 7.99 0.67 4.91
N PHE A 86 6.66 0.61 4.94
CA PHE A 86 5.91 -0.64 5.11
C PHE A 86 5.99 -1.50 3.85
N ALA A 87 5.86 -0.90 2.67
CA ALA A 87 6.07 -1.61 1.41
C ALA A 87 7.49 -2.20 1.33
N PHE A 88 8.51 -1.44 1.72
CA PHE A 88 9.90 -1.94 1.79
C PHE A 88 10.05 -3.14 2.72
N VAL A 89 9.57 -3.04 3.96
CA VAL A 89 9.58 -4.17 4.91
C VAL A 89 8.80 -5.37 4.36
N GLY A 90 7.67 -5.12 3.72
CA GLY A 90 6.87 -6.13 3.04
C GLY A 90 7.66 -6.89 1.97
N LYS A 91 8.39 -6.19 1.09
CA LYS A 91 9.27 -6.79 0.06
C LYS A 91 10.38 -7.62 0.68
N LEU A 92 11.02 -7.13 1.75
CA LEU A 92 12.04 -7.89 2.47
C LEU A 92 11.48 -9.21 3.02
N LEU A 93 10.33 -9.16 3.69
CA LEU A 93 9.67 -10.36 4.23
C LEU A 93 9.24 -11.32 3.14
N GLN A 94 8.72 -10.81 2.02
CA GLN A 94 8.36 -11.62 0.87
C GLN A 94 9.57 -12.32 0.25
N MET A 95 10.70 -11.63 0.15
CA MET A 95 11.97 -12.19 -0.39
C MET A 95 12.59 -13.25 0.54
N LEU A 96 12.34 -13.17 1.85
CA LEU A 96 12.74 -14.20 2.81
C LEU A 96 11.85 -15.45 2.75
N ASN A 97 10.62 -15.32 2.27
CA ASN A 97 9.63 -16.39 2.25
C ASN A 97 9.57 -17.16 0.90
N THR A 98 10.73 -17.41 0.28
CA THR A 98 10.87 -18.05 -1.04
C THR A 98 10.43 -19.51 -1.13
N THR A 99 10.14 -20.16 0.00
CA THR A 99 9.82 -21.59 0.09
C THR A 99 8.33 -21.91 0.07
N THR A 100 7.47 -20.91 0.19
CA THR A 100 6.02 -21.10 0.14
C THR A 100 5.48 -20.42 -1.11
N ASN A 101 4.91 -21.21 -2.03
CA ASN A 101 4.16 -20.71 -3.18
C ASN A 101 2.87 -20.04 -2.68
N PHE A 102 2.96 -18.92 -1.95
CA PHE A 102 1.84 -18.01 -1.70
C PHE A 102 1.59 -17.19 -2.97
N SER A 103 1.22 -17.89 -4.04
CA SER A 103 0.74 -17.30 -5.30
C SER A 103 -0.52 -16.46 -5.11
N GLU A 104 -1.16 -16.52 -3.93
CA GLU A 104 -2.43 -15.85 -3.66
C GLU A 104 -2.36 -14.81 -2.53
N ASN A 105 -1.34 -14.86 -1.65
CA ASN A 105 -1.23 -13.95 -0.51
C ASN A 105 -0.04 -13.01 -0.69
N ASN A 106 -0.32 -11.78 -1.10
CA ASN A 106 0.69 -10.73 -1.28
C ASN A 106 1.12 -10.19 0.09
N ILE A 107 2.13 -10.82 0.71
CA ILE A 107 2.70 -10.41 2.01
C ILE A 107 3.14 -8.95 1.97
N ALA A 108 3.73 -8.50 0.86
CA ALA A 108 4.13 -7.11 0.72
C ALA A 108 2.92 -6.17 0.81
N PHE A 109 1.82 -6.51 0.15
CA PHE A 109 0.57 -5.75 0.23
C PHE A 109 -0.05 -5.79 1.63
N PHE A 110 -0.02 -6.94 2.29
CA PHE A 110 -0.52 -7.05 3.67
C PHE A 110 0.23 -6.09 4.60
N ILE A 111 1.56 -6.11 4.57
CA ILE A 111 2.38 -5.22 5.41
C ILE A 111 2.16 -3.76 5.01
N TYR A 112 2.09 -3.43 3.72
CA TYR A 112 1.70 -2.09 3.24
C TYR A 112 0.38 -1.63 3.85
N SER A 113 -0.64 -2.50 3.88
CA SER A 113 -1.98 -2.16 4.39
C SER A 113 -1.99 -1.79 5.88
N LEU A 114 -1.01 -2.28 6.66
CA LEU A 114 -0.88 -2.00 8.09
C LEU A 114 -0.40 -0.57 8.38
N SER A 115 0.12 0.15 7.40
CA SER A 115 0.56 1.55 7.54
C SER A 115 -0.53 2.45 8.13
N SER A 116 -1.76 2.34 7.60
CA SER A 116 -2.93 3.09 8.08
C SER A 116 -3.24 2.84 9.56
N ILE A 117 -3.23 1.57 9.99
CA ILE A 117 -3.43 1.19 11.39
C ILE A 117 -2.31 1.75 12.27
N PHE A 118 -1.06 1.63 11.81
CA PHE A 118 0.10 2.12 12.54
C PHE A 118 -0.01 3.63 12.82
N TYR A 119 -0.28 4.44 11.80
CA TYR A 119 -0.39 5.89 11.97
C TYR A 119 -1.61 6.30 12.78
N PHE A 120 -2.74 5.60 12.64
CA PHE A 120 -3.91 5.82 13.48
C PHE A 120 -3.60 5.57 14.97
N LEU A 121 -2.94 4.45 15.28
CA LEU A 121 -2.55 4.11 16.65
C LEU A 121 -1.49 5.07 17.20
N HIS A 122 -0.53 5.47 16.37
CA HIS A 122 0.50 6.42 16.75
C HIS A 122 -0.12 7.77 17.15
N LEU A 123 -1.01 8.30 16.31
CA LEU A 123 -1.73 9.55 16.59
C LEU A 123 -2.60 9.43 17.85
N SER A 124 -3.31 8.32 18.01
CA SER A 124 -4.15 8.05 19.18
C SER A 124 -3.36 7.93 20.50
N CYS A 125 -2.12 7.46 20.43
CA CYS A 125 -1.23 7.40 21.59
C CYS A 125 -0.69 8.80 21.94
N LEU A 126 -0.40 9.62 20.93
CA LEU A 126 0.07 10.98 21.14
C LEU A 126 -1.02 11.87 21.75
N SER A 127 -2.27 11.73 21.31
CA SER A 127 -3.40 12.52 21.82
C SER A 127 -3.75 12.24 23.28
N GLN A 128 -3.37 11.08 23.84
CA GLN A 128 -3.56 10.76 25.26
C GLN A 128 -2.55 11.44 26.19
N LYS A 129 -1.51 12.09 25.64
CA LYS A 129 -0.46 12.78 26.41
C LYS A 129 -0.66 14.30 26.51
N LEU A 130 -1.71 14.83 25.89
CA LEU A 130 -2.15 16.24 25.95
C LEU A 130 -3.41 16.34 26.80
#